data_AF-Q74F18-F1
#
_entry.id   AF-Q74F18-F1
#
_cell.length_a   1.000
_cell.length_b   1.000
_cell.length_c   1.000
_cell.angle_alpha   90.00
_cell.angle_beta   90.00
_cell.angle_gamma   90.00
#
_symmetry.space_group_name_H-M   'P 1'
#
loop_
_entity.id
_entity.type
_entity.pdbx_description
1 polymer ?
#
loop_
_entity_poly.entity_id
_entity_poly.type
_entity_poly.pdbx_seq_one_letter_code
_entity_poly.pdbx_strand_id
1 'polypeptide(L)'
;MKFPRLVPSKIKRHGLLLDRPASDPLPCKTCDGACCRAFPSVPISWPEYERLHALGATRLHFSLTGRHLLLIENGCEFLADGRCAIYPDRPDVCRRFICEEC
;
A
#
# COMPACT_ATOMS: atom_id res chain seq x y z
N MET A 1 25.86 27.14 25.45
CA MET A 1 25.18 27.20 24.13
C MET A 1 24.64 25.80 23.83
N LYS A 2 23.32 25.62 23.75
CA LYS A 2 22.69 24.32 23.44
C LYS A 2 22.35 24.29 21.95
N PHE A 3 23.07 23.48 21.17
CA PHE A 3 22.71 23.20 19.78
C PHE A 3 21.43 22.35 19.77
N PRO A 4 20.37 22.73 19.04
CA PRO A 4 19.22 21.84 18.87
C PRO A 4 19.70 20.63 18.06
N ARG A 5 19.46 19.42 18.58
CA ARG A 5 19.63 18.20 17.79
C ARG A 5 18.65 18.30 16.62
N LEU A 6 19.18 18.40 15.40
CA LEU A 6 18.43 18.14 14.19
C LEU A 6 17.86 16.72 14.31
N VAL A 7 16.55 16.63 14.54
CA VAL A 7 15.82 15.38 14.36
C VAL A 7 16.00 15.03 12.88
N PRO A 8 16.51 13.84 12.52
CA PRO A 8 16.61 13.46 11.12
C PRO A 8 15.21 13.57 10.53
N SER A 9 15.03 14.48 9.57
CA SER A 9 13.83 14.58 8.77
C SER A 9 13.51 13.17 8.28
N LYS A 10 12.39 12.58 8.73
CA LYS A 10 11.95 11.26 8.27
C LYS A 10 12.01 11.30 6.76
N ILE A 11 12.89 10.49 6.16
CA ILE A 11 12.95 10.34 4.71
C ILE A 11 11.58 9.79 4.35
N LYS A 12 10.74 10.64 3.74
CA LYS A 12 9.43 10.21 3.23
C LYS A 12 9.72 9.37 2.01
N ARG A 13 9.77 8.05 2.18
CA ARG A 13 9.80 7.12 1.06
C ARG A 13 8.45 7.22 0.37
N HIS A 14 8.45 7.69 -0.87
CA HIS A 14 7.22 7.88 -1.64
C HIS A 14 6.94 6.59 -2.42
N GLY A 15 5.87 5.89 -2.08
CA GLY A 15 5.34 4.86 -2.97
C GLY A 15 4.82 5.51 -4.26
N LEU A 16 5.10 4.90 -5.41
CA LEU A 16 4.59 5.33 -6.71
C LEU A 16 3.37 4.48 -7.09
N LEU A 17 2.32 5.14 -7.60
CA LEU A 17 1.16 4.47 -8.18
C LEU A 17 1.29 4.44 -9.70
N LEU A 18 1.49 3.25 -10.26
CA LEU A 18 1.58 3.02 -11.70
C LEU A 18 0.19 2.99 -12.35
N ASP A 19 0.15 3.27 -13.65
CA ASP A 19 -1.06 3.12 -14.47
C ASP A 19 -1.42 1.65 -14.72
N ARG A 20 -0.44 0.75 -14.69
CA ARG A 20 -0.58 -0.70 -14.95
C ARG A 20 0.10 -1.53 -13.86
N PRO A 21 -0.41 -2.73 -13.55
CA PRO A 21 0.17 -3.58 -12.52
C PRO A 21 1.59 -4.03 -12.93
N ALA A 22 2.53 -3.90 -11.99
CA ALA A 22 3.83 -4.53 -12.12
C ALA A 22 3.67 -6.05 -11.92
N SER A 23 4.35 -6.84 -12.76
CA SER A 23 4.25 -8.29 -12.67
C SER A 23 4.84 -8.80 -11.35
N ASP A 24 6.02 -8.30 -10.96
CA ASP A 24 6.73 -8.79 -9.79
C ASP A 24 7.86 -7.83 -9.34
N PRO A 25 7.54 -6.70 -8.67
CA PRO A 25 8.56 -5.76 -8.25
C PRO A 25 9.41 -6.38 -7.11
N LEU A 26 10.72 -6.52 -7.36
CA LEU A 26 11.76 -6.96 -6.42
C LEU A 26 11.59 -6.40 -4.99
N PRO A 27 11.30 -5.10 -4.80
CA PRO A 27 11.09 -4.51 -3.47
C PRO A 27 10.03 -5.21 -2.61
N CYS A 28 8.98 -5.78 -3.22
CA CYS A 28 7.95 -6.48 -2.45
C CYS A 28 8.41 -7.87 -1.93
N LYS A 29 9.50 -8.43 -2.49
CA LYS A 29 10.11 -9.69 -2.01
C LYS A 29 11.22 -9.46 -1.00
N THR A 30 11.89 -8.33 -1.08
CA THR A 30 13.13 -8.06 -0.34
C THR A 30 13.00 -6.98 0.73
N CYS A 31 11.99 -6.10 0.67
CA CYS A 31 11.75 -5.09 1.71
C CYS A 31 10.79 -5.59 2.80
N ASP A 32 10.86 -4.98 3.98
CA ASP A 32 10.02 -5.21 5.17
C ASP A 32 8.61 -4.56 5.09
N GLY A 33 8.07 -4.49 3.86
CA GLY A 33 6.77 -3.92 3.58
C GLY A 33 6.76 -2.40 3.49
N ALA A 34 7.91 -1.77 3.19
CA ALA A 34 8.04 -0.31 3.01
C ALA A 34 6.90 0.31 2.17
N CYS A 35 6.52 -0.32 1.06
CA CYS A 35 5.41 0.15 0.23
C CYS A 35 4.09 0.07 0.98
N CYS A 36 3.74 -1.09 1.53
CA CYS A 36 2.50 -1.29 2.27
C CYS A 36 2.35 -0.38 3.52
N ARG A 37 3.45 0.20 4.04
CA ARG A 37 3.43 1.19 5.13
C ARG A 37 3.19 2.63 4.64
N ALA A 38 3.55 2.93 3.40
CA ALA A 38 3.54 4.27 2.81
C ALA A 38 2.39 4.51 1.83
N PHE A 39 1.45 3.57 1.68
CA PHE A 39 0.34 3.72 0.74
C PHE A 39 -0.63 4.82 1.19
N PRO A 40 -1.01 5.75 0.29
CA PRO A 40 -2.19 6.56 0.48
C PRO A 40 -3.47 5.73 0.28
N SER A 41 -4.59 6.22 0.80
CA SER A 41 -5.91 5.71 0.42
C SER A 41 -6.14 5.96 -1.07
N VAL A 42 -6.57 4.92 -1.80
CA VAL A 42 -6.59 4.96 -3.27
C VAL A 42 -7.92 4.48 -3.84
N PRO A 43 -8.34 5.04 -4.99
CA PRO A 43 -9.54 4.58 -5.66
C PRO A 43 -9.35 3.18 -6.23
N ILE A 44 -10.38 2.38 -6.06
CA ILE A 44 -10.48 1.01 -6.58
C ILE A 44 -11.75 0.86 -7.41
N SER A 45 -11.68 -0.04 -8.38
CA SER A 45 -12.84 -0.50 -9.14
C SER A 45 -13.73 -1.43 -8.30
N TRP A 46 -14.96 -1.67 -8.76
CA TRP A 46 -15.86 -2.64 -8.11
C TRP A 46 -15.27 -4.07 -8.05
N PRO A 47 -14.69 -4.64 -9.13
CA PRO A 47 -14.05 -5.96 -9.06
C PRO A 47 -12.89 -6.03 -8.06
N GLU A 48 -12.13 -4.94 -7.90
CA GLU A 48 -11.07 -4.85 -6.89
C GLU A 48 -11.64 -4.80 -5.48
N TYR A 49 -12.74 -4.07 -5.27
CA TYR A 49 -13.46 -4.04 -3.98
C TYR A 49 -13.90 -5.44 -3.58
N GLU A 50 -14.61 -6.16 -4.46
CA GLU A 50 -15.09 -7.52 -4.18
C GLU A 50 -13.94 -8.48 -3.89
N ARG A 51 -12.85 -8.41 -4.66
CA ARG A 51 -11.67 -9.24 -4.46
C ARG A 51 -10.99 -8.95 -3.12
N LEU A 52 -10.79 -7.68 -2.78
CA LEU A 52 -10.20 -7.29 -1.49
C LEU A 52 -11.07 -7.74 -0.32
N HIS A 53 -12.40 -7.56 -0.43
CA HIS A 53 -13.35 -8.02 0.56
C HIS A 53 -13.30 -9.55 0.74
N ALA A 54 -13.24 -10.32 -0.36
CA ALA A 54 -13.11 -11.77 -0.32
C ALA A 54 -11.79 -12.26 0.30
N LEU A 55 -10.72 -11.46 0.18
CA LEU A 55 -9.43 -11.70 0.85
C LEU A 55 -9.43 -11.30 2.34
N GLY A 56 -10.53 -10.73 2.85
CA GLY A 56 -10.69 -10.35 4.24
C GLY A 56 -10.37 -8.89 4.54
N ALA A 57 -10.30 -8.01 3.53
CA ALA A 57 -10.12 -6.58 3.75
C ALA A 57 -11.32 -5.99 4.50
N THR A 58 -11.03 -5.33 5.61
CA THR A 58 -12.01 -4.63 6.45
C THR A 58 -11.97 -3.12 6.23
N ARG A 59 -10.89 -2.60 5.64
CA ARG A 59 -10.65 -1.16 5.47
C ARG A 59 -11.00 -0.70 4.06
N LEU A 60 -12.25 -0.88 3.69
CA LEU A 60 -12.80 -0.50 2.39
C LEU A 60 -13.88 0.57 2.55
N HIS A 61 -13.80 1.63 1.76
CA HIS A 61 -14.88 2.61 1.64
C HIS A 61 -15.77 2.25 0.45
N PHE A 62 -17.03 1.95 0.73
CA PHE A 62 -18.06 1.80 -0.29
C PHE A 62 -18.75 3.14 -0.56
N SER A 63 -19.05 3.42 -1.83
CA SER A 63 -19.74 4.64 -2.27
C SER A 63 -20.74 4.29 -3.37
N LEU A 64 -21.96 4.83 -3.29
CA LEU A 64 -23.01 4.63 -4.30
C LEU A 64 -22.88 5.57 -5.50
N THR A 65 -22.25 6.74 -5.29
CA THR A 65 -22.18 7.83 -6.27
C THR A 65 -20.75 8.30 -6.53
N GLY A 66 -19.79 7.83 -5.73
CA GLY A 66 -18.38 8.16 -5.82
C GLY A 66 -17.50 6.94 -6.07
N ARG A 67 -16.19 7.10 -5.87
CA ARG A 67 -15.24 6.00 -6.03
C ARG A 67 -15.19 5.16 -4.76
N HIS A 68 -15.12 3.84 -4.93
CA HIS A 68 -14.72 2.94 -3.85
C HIS A 68 -13.26 3.21 -3.52
N LEU A 69 -12.89 3.13 -2.25
CA LEU A 69 -11.51 3.36 -1.81
C LEU A 69 -10.99 2.16 -1.00
N LEU A 70 -9.73 1.83 -1.22
CA LEU A 70 -8.94 1.03 -0.27
C LEU A 70 -8.28 2.00 0.71
N LEU A 71 -8.59 1.87 2.00
CA LEU A 71 -8.14 2.78 3.06
C LEU A 71 -6.89 2.24 3.76
N ILE A 72 -5.75 2.90 3.57
CA ILE A 72 -4.44 2.38 4.05
C ILE A 72 -3.80 3.29 5.10
N GLU A 73 -4.53 4.27 5.61
CA GLU A 73 -4.07 5.15 6.70
C GLU A 73 -3.54 4.34 7.90
N ASN A 74 -2.27 4.54 8.25
CA ASN A 74 -1.51 3.79 9.27
C ASN A 74 -1.03 2.38 8.89
N GLY A 75 -1.01 2.07 7.58
CA GLY A 75 -0.44 0.84 7.04
C GLY A 75 -1.50 -0.13 6.52
N CYS A 76 -1.08 -0.99 5.59
CA CYS A 76 -1.94 -2.00 4.98
C CYS A 76 -2.32 -3.08 6.00
N GLU A 77 -3.59 -3.46 6.06
CA GLU A 77 -4.08 -4.52 6.96
C GLU A 77 -3.52 -5.91 6.63
N PHE A 78 -3.10 -6.14 5.38
CA PHE A 78 -2.47 -7.38 4.96
C PHE A 78 -0.96 -7.42 5.25
N LEU A 79 -0.38 -6.39 5.86
CA LEU A 79 1.02 -6.37 6.25
C LEU A 79 1.21 -7.13 7.56
N ALA A 80 1.79 -8.33 7.48
CA ALA A 80 2.10 -9.19 8.62
C ALA A 80 3.60 -9.54 8.61
N ASP A 81 4.28 -9.39 9.74
CA ASP A 81 5.73 -9.67 9.88
C ASP A 81 6.60 -9.01 8.79
N GLY A 82 6.25 -7.78 8.41
CA GLY A 82 6.96 -7.04 7.36
C GLY A 82 6.73 -7.59 5.95
N ARG A 83 5.77 -8.49 5.74
CA ARG A 83 5.45 -9.06 4.42
C ARG A 83 3.95 -9.00 4.13
N CYS A 84 3.61 -9.00 2.85
CA CYS A 84 2.22 -9.03 2.42
C CYS A 84 1.65 -10.45 2.56
N ALA A 85 0.66 -10.64 3.42
CA ALA A 85 0.03 -11.94 3.67
C ALA A 85 -0.71 -12.50 2.44
N ILE A 86 -1.21 -11.63 1.56
CA ILE A 86 -1.93 -11.99 0.33
C ILE A 86 -1.04 -11.87 -0.91
N TYR A 87 0.28 -11.98 -0.77
CA TYR A 87 1.22 -11.71 -1.87
C TYR A 87 0.89 -12.41 -3.20
N PRO A 88 0.55 -13.72 -3.21
CA PRO A 88 0.20 -14.43 -4.46
C PRO A 88 -1.12 -13.94 -5.07
N ASP A 89 -2.05 -13.50 -4.23
CA ASP A 89 -3.42 -13.14 -4.59
C ASP A 89 -3.62 -11.63 -4.76
N ARG A 90 -2.52 -10.86 -4.76
CA ARG A 90 -2.55 -9.40 -4.83
C ARG A 90 -3.38 -8.92 -6.02
N PRO A 91 -4.42 -8.10 -5.78
CA PRO A 91 -5.17 -7.46 -6.85
C PRO A 91 -4.31 -6.45 -7.61
N ASP A 92 -4.78 -6.04 -8.78
CA ASP A 92 -4.06 -5.10 -9.65
C ASP A 92 -3.72 -3.79 -8.95
N VAL A 93 -4.64 -3.20 -8.17
CA VAL A 93 -4.36 -2.04 -7.32
C VAL A 93 -3.09 -2.26 -6.49
N CYS A 94 -2.92 -3.39 -5.80
CA CYS A 94 -1.73 -3.67 -4.99
C CYS A 94 -0.45 -3.85 -5.82
N ARG A 95 -0.57 -4.36 -7.06
CA ARG A 95 0.56 -4.57 -7.98
C ARG A 95 0.98 -3.28 -8.69
N ARG A 96 0.11 -2.27 -8.72
CA ARG A 96 0.41 -0.95 -9.28
C ARG A 96 1.24 -0.08 -8.34
N PHE A 97 1.27 -0.38 -7.05
CA PHE A 97 2.14 0.35 -6.13
C PHE A 97 3.52 -0.27 -6.05
N ILE A 98 4.52 0.56 -6.25
CA ILE A 98 5.92 0.20 -6.10
C ILE A 98 6.62 1.20 -5.20
N CYS A 99 7.74 0.79 -4.63
CA CYS A 99 8.74 1.70 -4.10
C CYS A 99 9.99 1.45 -4.90
N GLU A 100 10.71 2.51 -5.26
CA GLU A 100 12.00 2.37 -5.92
C GLU A 100 13.10 1.95 -4.93
N GLU A 101 12.88 2.21 -3.63
CA GLU A 101 13.84 1.94 -2.55
C GLU A 101 13.19 1.26 -1.34
N CYS A 102 13.94 0.38 -0.67
CA CYS A 102 13.69 -0.03 0.72
C CYS A 102 14.32 0.99 1.69
#